data_AF-A0A9Q8XJZ7-F1
#
_entry.id   AF-A0A9Q8XJZ7-F1
#
_cell.length_a   1.000
_cell.length_b   1.000
_cell.length_c   1.000
_cell.angle_alpha   90.00
_cell.angle_beta   90.00
_cell.angle_gamma   90.00
#
_symmetry.space_group_name_H-M   'P 1'
#
loop_
_entity.id
_entity.type
_entity.pdbx_description
1 polymer ?
#
loop_
_entity_poly.entity_id
_entity_poly.type
_entity_poly.pdbx_seq_one_letter_code
_entity_poly.pdbx_strand_id
1 'polypeptide(L)'
;MKTLDITNALILDTETTGLDSDAEIVEISLIDAVSGDVVFTSLVRPCDPIPEQAQAIHGISNDDVRQSTNSQMVWEQIEPLLIGKSLIIYNSDYDIRLICQSLLRFCSSMYVLEIQSLLTDKSHCAMLWYADFYVAVIVGLRQLGS
;
A
#
# COMPACT_ATOMS: atom_id res chain seq x y z
N MET A 1 5.80 3.73 23.93
CA MET A 1 5.14 3.51 22.63
C MET A 1 5.30 4.76 21.79
N LYS A 2 5.74 4.63 20.53
CA LYS A 2 5.87 5.78 19.64
C LYS A 2 4.49 6.13 19.08
N THR A 3 4.06 7.37 19.24
CA THR A 3 2.83 7.86 18.60
C THR A 3 3.02 7.87 17.09
N LEU A 4 2.02 7.38 16.36
CA LEU A 4 1.99 7.51 14.90
C LEU A 4 1.54 8.94 14.57
N ASP A 5 2.43 9.71 13.94
CA ASP A 5 2.09 11.08 13.52
C ASP A 5 1.33 11.03 12.19
N ILE A 6 0.07 11.45 12.24
CA ILE A 6 -0.85 11.43 11.09
C ILE A 6 -0.99 12.80 10.41
N THR A 7 -0.41 13.86 10.99
CA THR A 7 -0.71 15.26 10.62
C THR A 7 -0.38 15.60 9.15
N ASN A 8 0.58 14.90 8.56
CA ASN A 8 0.90 15.00 7.14
C ASN A 8 1.15 13.60 6.54
N ALA A 9 0.26 12.67 6.85
CA ALA A 9 0.33 11.29 6.40
C ALA A 9 -0.75 10.98 5.37
N LEU A 10 -0.45 10.05 4.47
CA LEU A 10 -1.45 9.37 3.65
C LEU A 10 -1.56 7.92 4.07
N ILE A 11 -2.77 7.39 4.09
CA ILE A 11 -3.02 5.96 4.17
C ILE A 11 -2.97 5.43 2.74
N LEU A 12 -2.13 4.42 2.49
CA LEU A 12 -2.02 3.74 1.20
C LEU A 12 -2.53 2.31 1.36
N ASP A 13 -3.34 1.89 0.41
CA ASP A 13 -3.87 0.53 0.30
C ASP A 13 -3.88 0.07 -1.16
N THR A 14 -3.75 -1.24 -1.37
CA THR A 14 -3.77 -1.86 -2.71
C THR A 14 -4.70 -3.05 -2.77
N GLU A 15 -5.40 -3.19 -3.89
CA GLU A 15 -6.04 -4.45 -4.27
C GLU A 15 -5.19 -5.16 -5.31
N THR A 16 -5.15 -6.49 -5.27
CA THR A 16 -4.16 -7.27 -6.02
C THR A 16 -4.75 -8.51 -6.68
N THR A 17 -4.08 -9.01 -7.71
CA THR A 17 -4.44 -10.28 -8.36
C THR A 17 -4.14 -11.51 -7.50
N GLY A 18 -3.39 -11.37 -6.40
CA GLY A 18 -2.98 -12.48 -5.56
C GLY A 18 -1.92 -12.11 -4.51
N LEU A 19 -1.31 -13.13 -3.89
CA LEU A 19 -0.35 -12.93 -2.80
C LEU A 19 1.10 -13.28 -3.18
N ASP A 20 1.31 -13.91 -4.34
CA ASP A 20 2.56 -14.53 -4.74
C ASP A 20 3.50 -13.56 -5.49
N SER A 21 4.59 -14.11 -6.04
CA SER A 21 5.64 -13.34 -6.73
C SER A 21 5.24 -12.83 -8.10
N ASP A 22 4.16 -13.37 -8.67
CA ASP A 22 3.66 -13.00 -9.99
C ASP A 22 2.43 -12.07 -9.88
N ALA A 23 1.92 -11.86 -8.66
CA ALA A 23 0.81 -10.96 -8.39
C ALA A 23 1.15 -9.49 -8.71
N GLU A 24 0.12 -8.79 -9.17
CA GLU A 24 0.13 -7.38 -9.58
C GLU A 24 -0.97 -6.61 -8.83
N ILE A 25 -0.79 -5.30 -8.69
CA ILE A 25 -1.85 -4.41 -8.20
C ILE A 25 -2.91 -4.19 -9.29
N VAL A 26 -4.17 -4.12 -8.88
CA VAL A 26 -5.34 -3.81 -9.72
C VAL A 26 -6.07 -2.55 -9.27
N GLU A 27 -5.81 -2.09 -8.05
CA GLU A 27 -6.20 -0.78 -7.54
C GLU A 27 -5.12 -0.26 -6.59
N ILE A 28 -4.96 1.06 -6.55
CA ILE A 28 -4.19 1.75 -5.51
C ILE A 28 -4.93 3.01 -5.06
N SER A 29 -5.01 3.18 -3.75
CA SER A 29 -5.73 4.30 -3.11
C SER A 29 -4.84 5.04 -2.11
N LEU A 30 -4.99 6.37 -2.06
CA LEU A 30 -4.38 7.27 -1.10
C LEU A 30 -5.48 8.07 -0.38
N ILE A 31 -5.49 8.02 0.94
CA ILE A 31 -6.47 8.71 1.78
C ILE A 31 -5.71 9.66 2.73
N ASP A 32 -6.20 10.88 2.92
CA ASP A 32 -5.64 11.79 3.92
C ASP A 32 -5.89 11.23 5.33
N ALA A 33 -4.82 11.05 6.11
CA ALA A 33 -4.92 10.37 7.40
C ALA A 33 -5.66 11.19 8.47
N VAL A 34 -5.81 12.50 8.29
CA VAL A 34 -6.51 13.38 9.25
C VAL A 34 -7.97 13.54 8.87
N SER A 35 -8.25 13.90 7.62
CA SER A 35 -9.62 14.18 7.18
C SER A 35 -10.39 12.92 6.79
N GLY A 36 -9.69 11.86 6.36
CA GLY A 36 -10.30 10.67 5.78
C GLY A 36 -10.77 10.87 4.33
N ASP A 37 -10.41 11.99 3.70
CA ASP A 37 -10.78 12.26 2.30
C ASP A 37 -9.92 11.43 1.35
N VAL A 38 -10.54 10.97 0.26
CA VAL A 38 -9.81 10.31 -0.84
C VAL A 38 -8.97 11.35 -1.57
N VAL A 39 -7.65 11.17 -1.52
CA VAL A 39 -6.68 12.01 -2.24
C VAL A 39 -6.48 11.49 -3.67
N PHE A 40 -6.41 10.17 -3.81
CA PHE A 40 -6.24 9.50 -5.08
C PHE A 40 -6.83 8.09 -5.02
N THR A 41 -7.48 7.65 -6.09
CA THR A 41 -7.84 6.25 -6.30
C THR A 41 -7.78 6.00 -7.80
N SER A 42 -7.19 4.88 -8.20
CA SER A 42 -7.17 4.45 -9.59
C SER A 42 -7.15 2.95 -9.68
N LEU A 43 -7.96 2.43 -10.60
CA LEU A 43 -7.75 1.10 -11.14
C LEU A 43 -6.42 1.05 -11.90
N VAL A 44 -5.76 -0.10 -11.84
CA VAL A 44 -4.51 -0.40 -12.52
C VAL A 44 -4.75 -1.60 -13.41
N ARG A 45 -4.32 -1.52 -14.67
CA ARG A 45 -4.39 -2.64 -15.58
C ARG A 45 -3.20 -3.60 -15.35
N PRO A 46 -3.43 -4.83 -14.85
CA PRO A 46 -2.38 -5.83 -14.73
C PRO A 46 -2.00 -6.39 -16.12
N CYS A 47 -0.85 -7.06 -16.19
CA CYS A 47 -0.44 -7.82 -17.37
C CYS A 47 -1.18 -9.16 -17.45
N ASP A 48 -1.38 -9.81 -16.31
CA ASP A 48 -2.03 -11.11 -16.21
C ASP A 48 -3.51 -10.97 -15.76
N PRO A 49 -4.42 -11.86 -16.19
CA PRO A 49 -5.83 -11.76 -15.83
C PRO A 49 -6.07 -11.84 -14.32
N ILE A 50 -7.02 -11.04 -13.83
CA ILE A 50 -7.47 -11.10 -12.43
C ILE A 50 -8.10 -12.48 -12.17
N PRO A 51 -7.59 -13.29 -11.23
CA PRO A 51 -8.19 -14.58 -10.87
C PRO A 51 -9.57 -14.41 -10.24
N GLU A 52 -10.48 -15.36 -10.47
CA GLU A 52 -11.84 -15.32 -9.91
C GLU A 52 -11.86 -15.21 -8.37
N GLN A 53 -10.88 -15.80 -7.69
CA GLN A 53 -10.77 -15.73 -6.23
C GLN A 53 -10.43 -14.32 -5.74
N ALA A 54 -9.54 -13.62 -6.44
CA ALA A 54 -9.21 -12.23 -6.12
C ALA A 54 -10.42 -11.33 -6.40
N GLN A 55 -11.03 -11.47 -7.58
CA GLN A 55 -12.26 -10.75 -7.93
C GLN A 55 -13.39 -11.01 -6.92
N ALA A 56 -13.53 -12.22 -6.38
CA ALA A 56 -14.54 -12.51 -5.37
C ALA A 56 -14.29 -11.81 -4.02
N ILE A 57 -13.05 -11.40 -3.74
CA ILE A 57 -12.66 -10.69 -2.52
C ILE A 57 -12.88 -9.18 -2.68
N HIS A 58 -12.26 -8.59 -3.70
CA HIS A 58 -12.23 -7.12 -3.87
C HIS A 58 -13.28 -6.59 -4.87
N GLY A 59 -13.94 -7.46 -5.64
CA GLY A 59 -15.03 -7.10 -6.54
C GLY A 59 -14.64 -6.49 -7.89
N ILE A 60 -13.35 -6.36 -8.18
CA ILE A 60 -12.83 -5.75 -9.42
C ILE A 60 -12.67 -6.85 -10.48
N SER A 61 -13.33 -6.68 -11.61
CA SER A 61 -13.28 -7.62 -12.73
C SER A 61 -12.24 -7.26 -13.78
N ASN A 62 -11.91 -8.24 -14.63
CA ASN A 62 -11.08 -8.01 -15.81
C ASN A 62 -11.69 -6.96 -16.77
N ASP A 63 -13.01 -6.76 -16.75
CA ASP A 63 -13.68 -5.75 -17.55
C ASP A 63 -13.50 -4.34 -16.99
N ASP A 64 -13.50 -4.19 -15.66
CA ASP A 64 -13.32 -2.91 -14.99
C ASP A 64 -11.93 -2.31 -15.28
N VAL A 65 -10.90 -3.17 -15.32
CA VAL A 65 -9.50 -2.74 -15.57
C VAL A 65 -9.13 -2.69 -17.06
N ARG A 66 -10.02 -3.11 -17.97
CA ARG A 66 -9.71 -3.32 -19.39
C ARG A 66 -9.17 -2.06 -20.08
N GLN A 67 -9.71 -0.90 -19.72
CA GLN A 67 -9.34 0.41 -20.29
C GLN A 67 -8.49 1.26 -19.34
N SER A 68 -8.14 0.73 -18.16
CA SER A 68 -7.30 1.41 -17.19
C SER A 68 -5.84 1.49 -17.68
N THR A 69 -5.11 2.44 -17.13
CA THR A 69 -3.68 2.61 -17.41
C THR A 69 -2.84 1.59 -16.65
N ASN A 70 -1.60 1.35 -17.11
CA ASN A 70 -0.67 0.47 -16.42
C ASN A 70 -0.12 1.08 -15.13
N SER A 71 0.60 0.27 -14.35
CA SER A 71 1.18 0.66 -13.06
C SER A 71 2.14 1.85 -13.16
N GLN A 72 2.92 1.95 -14.24
CA GLN A 72 3.84 3.09 -14.44
C GLN A 72 3.09 4.42 -14.53
N MET A 73 2.08 4.51 -15.40
CA MET A 73 1.33 5.76 -15.59
C MET A 73 0.51 6.16 -14.36
N VAL A 74 0.06 5.18 -13.58
CA VAL A 74 -0.60 5.44 -12.29
C VAL A 74 0.41 5.96 -11.27
N TRP A 75 1.61 5.36 -11.23
CA TRP A 75 2.66 5.79 -10.31
C TRP A 75 3.18 7.20 -10.59
N GLU A 76 3.31 7.59 -11.85
CA GLU A 76 3.67 8.95 -12.27
C GLU A 76 2.69 10.02 -11.72
N GLN A 77 1.44 9.64 -11.45
CA GLN A 77 0.45 10.52 -10.80
C GLN A 77 0.56 10.51 -9.27
N ILE A 78 0.98 9.39 -8.68
CA ILE A 78 1.13 9.21 -7.23
C ILE A 78 2.38 9.90 -6.69
N GLU A 79 3.51 9.77 -7.37
CA GLU A 79 4.81 10.24 -6.87
C GLU A 79 4.81 11.70 -6.39
N PRO A 80 4.22 12.67 -7.14
CA PRO A 80 4.14 14.06 -6.68
C PRO A 80 3.29 14.24 -5.40
N LEU A 81 2.29 13.37 -5.18
CA LEU A 81 1.40 13.43 -4.01
C LEU A 81 2.13 13.02 -2.72
N LEU A 82 3.23 12.26 -2.83
CA LEU A 82 4.00 11.76 -1.69
C LEU A 82 5.02 12.79 -1.15
N ILE A 83 5.20 13.93 -1.82
CA ILE A 83 6.19 14.94 -1.44
C ILE A 83 5.87 15.51 -0.06
N GLY A 84 6.84 15.43 0.85
CA GLY A 84 6.72 15.90 2.22
C GLY A 84 5.79 15.07 3.12
N LYS A 85 5.12 14.04 2.59
CA LYS A 85 4.19 13.19 3.34
C LYS A 85 4.82 11.88 3.81
N SER A 86 4.37 11.39 4.97
CA SER A 86 4.60 10.01 5.41
C SER A 86 3.50 9.09 4.86
N LEU A 87 3.78 7.79 4.84
CA LEU A 87 2.81 6.77 4.45
C LEU A 87 2.45 5.90 5.65
N ILE A 88 1.16 5.59 5.79
CA ILE A 88 0.65 4.59 6.71
C ILE A 88 0.08 3.47 5.86
N ILE A 89 0.60 2.26 6.05
CA ILE A 89 0.21 1.09 5.28
C ILE A 89 -0.07 -0.02 6.27
N TYR A 90 -1.17 -0.75 6.10
CA TYR A 90 -1.52 -1.81 7.04
C TYR A 90 -0.42 -2.88 7.12
N ASN A 91 0.01 -3.39 5.97
CA ASN A 91 1.11 -4.35 5.84
C ASN A 91 2.13 -3.84 4.82
N SER A 92 2.94 -2.86 5.20
CA SER A 92 3.89 -2.17 4.29
C SER A 92 4.74 -3.11 3.44
N ASP A 93 5.24 -4.21 4.01
CA ASP A 93 6.10 -5.15 3.29
C ASP A 93 5.35 -5.88 2.17
N TYR A 94 4.04 -6.06 2.32
CA TYR A 94 3.18 -6.64 1.29
C TYR A 94 2.91 -5.61 0.18
N ASP A 95 2.32 -4.48 0.50
CA ASP A 95 1.92 -3.48 -0.52
C ASP A 95 3.12 -2.94 -1.29
N ILE A 96 4.23 -2.61 -0.62
CA ILE A 96 5.45 -2.12 -1.29
C ILE A 96 6.00 -3.17 -2.26
N ARG A 97 6.00 -4.45 -1.86
CA ARG A 97 6.44 -5.53 -2.75
C ARG A 97 5.56 -5.61 -4.00
N LEU A 98 4.23 -5.56 -3.83
CA LEU A 98 3.26 -5.68 -4.91
C LEU A 98 3.33 -4.48 -5.88
N ILE A 99 3.50 -3.26 -5.35
CA ILE A 99 3.76 -2.06 -6.15
C ILE A 99 5.04 -2.24 -6.98
N CYS A 100 6.14 -2.66 -6.35
CA CYS A 100 7.41 -2.87 -7.05
C CYS A 100 7.32 -3.99 -8.10
N GLN A 101 6.69 -5.13 -7.80
CA GLN A 101 6.44 -6.22 -8.74
C GLN A 101 5.68 -5.72 -9.97
N SER A 102 4.63 -4.94 -9.75
CA SER A 102 3.79 -4.37 -10.83
C SER A 102 4.55 -3.35 -11.67
N LEU A 103 5.42 -2.53 -11.06
CA LEU A 103 6.24 -1.55 -11.78
C LEU A 103 7.35 -2.22 -12.60
N LEU A 104 7.94 -3.31 -12.12
CA LEU A 104 8.97 -4.06 -12.86
C LEU A 104 8.48 -4.60 -14.22
N ARG A 105 7.16 -4.69 -14.43
CA ARG A 105 6.56 -5.06 -15.72
C ARG A 105 6.77 -4.00 -16.81
N PHE A 106 6.96 -2.73 -16.42
CA PHE A 106 7.03 -1.60 -17.34
C PHE A 106 8.28 -0.74 -17.16
N CYS A 107 8.96 -0.84 -16.02
CA CYS A 107 10.06 0.02 -15.65
C CYS A 107 11.38 -0.74 -15.47
N SER A 108 12.50 0.00 -15.55
CA SER A 108 13.83 -0.55 -15.26
C SER A 108 13.99 -0.90 -13.77
N SER A 109 14.79 -1.92 -13.47
CA SER A 109 15.07 -2.29 -12.08
C SER A 109 15.68 -1.15 -11.26
N MET A 110 16.48 -0.26 -11.88
CA MET A 110 17.06 0.89 -11.19
C MET A 110 15.97 1.85 -10.69
N TYR A 111 15.01 2.18 -11.56
CA TYR A 111 13.87 3.05 -11.20
C TYR A 111 13.01 2.43 -10.09
N VAL A 112 12.75 1.12 -10.16
CA VAL A 112 11.96 0.44 -9.12
C VAL A 112 12.71 0.40 -7.78
N LEU A 113 14.03 0.26 -7.78
CA LEU A 113 14.83 0.32 -6.53
C LEU A 113 14.75 1.71 -5.88
N GLU A 114 14.73 2.79 -6.66
CA GLU A 114 14.55 4.16 -6.14
C GLU A 114 13.17 4.30 -5.48
N ILE A 115 12.12 3.80 -6.13
CA ILE A 115 10.75 3.80 -5.58
C ILE A 115 10.66 2.94 -4.32
N GLN A 116 11.28 1.75 -4.32
CA GLN A 116 11.30 0.89 -3.15
C GLN A 116 11.95 1.58 -1.95
N SER A 117 13.08 2.26 -2.17
CA SER A 117 13.75 3.04 -1.13
C SER A 117 12.84 4.15 -0.63
N LEU A 118 12.23 4.92 -1.54
CA LEU A 118 11.31 6.00 -1.21
C LEU A 118 10.14 5.53 -0.32
N LEU A 119 9.51 4.41 -0.67
CA LEU A 119 8.37 3.87 0.07
C LEU A 119 8.78 3.27 1.41
N THR A 120 9.92 2.58 1.45
CA THR A 120 10.45 2.00 2.69
C THR A 120 10.79 3.11 3.69
N ASP A 121 11.41 4.20 3.24
CA ASP A 121 11.80 5.32 4.10
C ASP A 121 10.59 6.12 4.61
N LYS A 122 9.53 6.23 3.81
CA LYS A 122 8.32 7.00 4.14
C LYS A 122 7.30 6.24 4.96
N SER A 123 7.30 4.91 4.92
CA SER A 123 6.20 4.10 5.41
C SER A 123 6.28 3.79 6.91
N HIS A 124 5.10 3.67 7.49
CA HIS A 124 4.87 3.15 8.82
C HIS A 124 3.88 1.99 8.72
N CYS A 125 4.30 0.81 9.16
CA CYS A 125 3.48 -0.38 9.17
C CYS A 125 2.47 -0.32 10.34
N ALA A 126 1.19 -0.14 10.03
CA ALA A 126 0.14 -0.03 11.03
C ALA A 126 -0.06 -1.35 11.79
N MET A 127 0.09 -2.50 11.13
CA MET A 127 0.04 -3.82 11.78
C MET A 127 1.12 -3.99 12.86
N LEU A 128 2.37 -3.62 12.55
CA LEU A 128 3.47 -3.71 13.52
C LEU A 128 3.29 -2.71 14.67
N TRP A 129 2.89 -1.48 14.35
CA TRP A 129 2.56 -0.47 15.36
C TRP A 129 1.45 -0.96 16.31
N TYR A 130 0.40 -1.59 15.77
CA TYR A 130 -0.69 -2.16 16.54
C TYR A 130 -0.23 -3.35 17.40
N ALA A 131 0.63 -4.23 16.87
CA ALA A 131 1.21 -5.33 17.63
C ALA A 131 2.02 -4.81 18.84
N ASP A 132 2.84 -3.79 18.63
CA ASP A 132 3.62 -3.15 19.70
C ASP A 132 2.72 -2.51 20.77
N PHE A 133 1.61 -1.88 20.36
CA PHE A 133 0.61 -1.34 21.28
C PHE A 133 0.07 -2.43 22.21
N TYR A 134 -0.37 -3.57 21.66
CA TYR A 134 -0.96 -4.64 22.46
C TYR A 134 0.04 -5.35 23.37
N VAL A 135 1.26 -5.57 22.90
CA VAL A 135 2.33 -6.14 23.75
C VAL A 135 2.60 -5.20 24.94
N ALA A 136 2.69 -3.89 24.70
CA ALA A 136 2.90 -2.92 25.76
C ALA A 136 1.75 -2.90 26.79
N VAL A 137 0.49 -3.00 26.34
CA VAL A 137 -0.68 -3.06 27.23
C VAL A 137 -0.66 -4.32 28.10
N ILE A 138 -0.40 -5.50 27.51
CA ILE A 138 -0.37 -6.77 28.25
C ILE A 138 0.75 -6.78 29.29
N VAL A 139 1.94 -6.27 28.94
CA VAL A 139 3.06 -6.19 29.88
C VAL A 139 2.80 -5.15 30.98
N GLY A 140 2.21 -4.00 30.65
CA GLY A 140 1.87 -2.96 31.62
C GLY A 140 0.81 -3.41 32.64
N LEU A 141 -0.20 -4.18 32.23
CA LEU A 141 -1.21 -4.74 33.13
C LEU A 141 -0.64 -5.78 34.11
N ARG A 142 0.46 -6.47 33.76
CA ARG A 142 1.14 -7.41 34.68
C ARG A 142 1.91 -6.72 35.81
N GLN A 143 2.30 -5.45 35.66
CA GLN A 143 3.02 -4.70 36.69
C GLN A 143 2.10 -3.98 37.68
N LEU A 144 0.81 -3.82 37.37
CA LEU A 144 -0.19 -3.19 38.25
C LEU A 144 -0.99 -4.22 39.08
N GLY A 145 -0.70 -5.52 38.90
CA GLY A 145 -1.36 -6.63 39.59
C GLY A 145 -0.47 -7.38 40.59
N SER A 146 0.64 -6.79 41.04
CA SER A 146 1.58 -7.36 42.02
C SER A 146 1.75 -6.46 43.24
#